data_AF-A0A5C7PXZ5-F1
#
_entry.id   AF-A0A5C7PXZ5-F1
#
_cell.length_a   1.000
_cell.length_b   1.000
_cell.length_c   1.000
_cell.angle_alpha   90.00
_cell.angle_beta   90.00
_cell.angle_gamma   90.00
#
_symmetry.space_group_name_H-M   'P 1'
#
loop_
_entity.id
_entity.type
_entity.pdbx_description
1 polymer ?
#
loop_
_entity_poly.entity_id
_entity_poly.type
_entity_poly.pdbx_seq_one_letter_code
_entity_poly.pdbx_strand_id
1 'polypeptide(L)'
;MKLFRSLAPMALAAALLAACGGGDPDVPGSGSPSGAPTAKGNFAAFITFGDSLSDVGTYSPAPAAFGIQAGKFTTNGPSGTIWVENVAASLGLLVTPGEVGFNGQSVKCPAALQSTVPAVQRSCTAYGQGGSRVTDPNGIGHDPATGAGALTVPVVTQIANHLANPAFGGRFADTDLIAVFAGNNDVFTQFGIFATKAAQIQAQALAGLITADQASAALFQAQTEAQAGRKQA
;
A
#
# COMPACT_ATOMS: atom_id res chain seq x y z
N MET A 1 -17.34 -48.68 27.13
CA MET A 1 -17.19 -48.76 25.65
C MET A 1 -17.69 -47.52 24.87
N LYS A 2 -18.63 -46.71 25.39
CA LYS A 2 -19.11 -45.50 24.67
C LYS A 2 -18.15 -44.30 24.72
N LEU A 3 -17.34 -44.14 25.78
CA LEU A 3 -16.36 -43.04 25.88
C LEU A 3 -15.20 -43.14 24.89
N PHE A 4 -14.75 -44.35 24.54
CA PHE A 4 -13.64 -44.53 23.59
C PHE A 4 -14.00 -44.21 22.14
N ARG A 5 -15.31 -44.22 21.79
CA ARG A 5 -15.78 -43.91 20.44
C ARG A 5 -15.88 -42.41 20.14
N SER A 6 -16.00 -41.57 21.17
CA SER A 6 -16.06 -40.11 21.05
C SER A 6 -14.70 -39.41 21.16
N LEU A 7 -13.69 -40.10 21.72
CA LEU A 7 -12.32 -39.58 21.82
C LEU A 7 -11.52 -39.73 20.51
N ALA A 8 -11.82 -40.76 19.71
CA ALA A 8 -11.14 -41.03 18.44
C ALA A 8 -11.28 -39.89 17.38
N PRO A 9 -12.47 -39.33 17.11
CA PRO A 9 -12.60 -38.23 16.15
C PRO A 9 -11.97 -36.92 16.65
N MET A 10 -11.93 -36.71 17.98
CA MET A 10 -11.33 -35.53 18.59
C MET A 10 -9.80 -35.59 18.56
N ALA A 11 -9.22 -36.78 18.77
CA ALA A 11 -7.78 -37.01 18.60
C ALA A 11 -7.34 -36.88 17.13
N LEU A 12 -8.17 -37.34 16.18
CA LEU A 12 -7.89 -37.20 14.74
C LEU A 12 -7.98 -35.73 14.29
N ALA A 13 -8.94 -34.95 14.81
CA ALA A 13 -9.03 -33.52 14.55
C ALA A 13 -7.84 -32.74 15.14
N ALA A 14 -7.39 -33.08 16.36
CA ALA A 14 -6.20 -32.50 16.97
C ALA A 14 -4.92 -32.84 16.19
N ALA A 15 -4.81 -34.07 15.68
CA ALA A 15 -3.69 -34.49 14.82
C ALA A 15 -3.70 -33.79 13.45
N LEU A 16 -4.88 -33.54 12.86
CA LEU A 16 -5.02 -32.77 11.61
C LEU A 16 -4.73 -31.27 11.80
N LEU A 17 -5.07 -30.69 12.96
CA LEU A 17 -4.69 -29.31 13.32
C LEU A 17 -3.18 -29.17 13.54
N ALA A 18 -2.53 -30.17 14.16
CA ALA A 18 -1.08 -30.19 14.34
C ALA A 18 -0.32 -30.43 13.01
N ALA A 19 -0.90 -31.21 12.08
CA ALA A 19 -0.32 -31.46 10.77
C ALA A 19 -0.39 -30.25 9.80
N CYS A 20 -1.22 -29.24 10.11
CA CYS A 20 -1.30 -28.00 9.35
C CYS A 20 -0.42 -26.87 9.95
N GLY A 21 0.38 -27.15 10.99
CA GLY A 21 1.03 -26.12 11.80
C GLY A 21 2.41 -26.48 12.32
N GLY A 22 3.27 -27.12 11.52
CA GLY A 22 4.63 -27.41 11.98
C GLY A 22 5.50 -28.15 10.97
N GLY A 23 5.81 -27.50 9.86
CA GLY A 23 6.75 -28.06 8.88
C GLY A 23 6.74 -27.33 7.55
N ASP A 24 6.52 -26.01 7.53
CA ASP A 24 6.73 -25.25 6.31
C ASP A 24 8.20 -25.43 5.90
N PRO A 25 8.48 -25.78 4.62
CA PRO A 25 9.84 -25.69 4.11
C PRO A 25 10.32 -24.27 4.33
N ASP A 26 11.60 -24.08 4.67
CA ASP A 26 12.22 -22.77 4.89
C ASP A 26 11.76 -21.80 3.79
N VAL A 27 10.83 -20.91 4.12
CA VAL A 27 10.32 -19.91 3.20
C VAL A 27 11.33 -18.78 3.27
N PRO A 28 12.05 -18.46 2.18
CA PRO A 28 13.04 -17.40 2.22
C PRO A 28 12.43 -16.12 2.80
N GLY A 29 12.90 -15.72 4.00
CA GLY A 29 12.41 -14.55 4.73
C GLY A 29 11.42 -14.81 5.89
N SER A 30 11.09 -16.06 6.23
CA SER A 30 10.15 -16.38 7.34
C SER A 30 10.80 -16.73 8.68
N GLY A 31 12.12 -16.92 8.74
CA GLY A 31 12.88 -17.03 10.00
C GLY A 31 13.17 -15.65 10.61
N SER A 32 13.59 -15.60 11.89
CA SER A 32 14.24 -14.39 12.42
C SER A 32 15.40 -14.04 11.47
N PRO A 33 15.52 -12.79 11.00
CA PRO A 33 16.45 -12.44 9.94
C PRO A 33 17.89 -12.74 10.38
N SER A 34 18.40 -13.89 9.94
CA SER A 34 19.80 -14.29 10.12
C SER A 34 20.62 -13.42 9.18
N GLY A 35 21.61 -12.71 9.71
CA GLY A 35 22.43 -11.78 8.93
C GLY A 35 21.87 -10.36 8.80
N ALA A 36 20.79 -10.02 9.52
CA ALA A 36 20.44 -8.60 9.67
C ALA A 36 21.61 -7.86 10.36
N PRO A 37 22.07 -6.73 9.80
CA PRO A 37 23.11 -5.93 10.44
C PRO A 37 22.70 -5.54 11.86
N THR A 38 23.56 -5.85 12.84
CA THR A 38 23.36 -5.44 14.24
C THR A 38 23.80 -4.00 14.48
N ALA A 39 24.61 -3.45 13.57
CA ALA A 39 24.95 -2.04 13.54
C ALA A 39 23.95 -1.27 12.67
N LYS A 40 23.48 -0.15 13.19
CA LYS A 40 22.72 0.83 12.42
C LYS A 40 23.58 1.34 11.26
N GLY A 41 23.08 1.20 10.03
CA GLY A 41 23.75 1.74 8.83
C GLY A 41 23.87 3.27 8.89
N ASN A 42 24.91 3.82 8.26
CA ASN A 42 25.07 5.26 8.12
C ASN A 42 24.54 5.72 6.76
N PHE A 43 23.30 6.19 6.74
CA PHE A 43 22.61 6.63 5.52
C PHE A 43 22.52 8.15 5.45
N ALA A 44 22.63 8.71 4.25
CA ALA A 44 22.50 10.15 4.02
C ALA A 44 21.04 10.55 3.78
N ALA A 45 20.22 9.63 3.28
CA ALA A 45 18.79 9.84 3.04
C ALA A 45 18.02 8.53 3.23
N PHE A 46 16.75 8.67 3.62
CA PHE A 46 15.78 7.58 3.63
C PHE A 46 14.67 7.93 2.64
N ILE A 47 14.67 7.24 1.50
CA ILE A 47 13.78 7.48 0.38
C ILE A 47 12.70 6.42 0.37
N THR A 48 11.44 6.85 0.42
CA THR A 48 10.30 5.95 0.45
C THR A 48 9.36 6.18 -0.73
N PHE A 49 8.91 5.08 -1.31
CA PHE A 49 7.90 5.04 -2.36
C PHE A 49 6.77 4.13 -1.92
N GLY A 50 5.54 4.44 -2.31
CA GLY A 50 4.42 3.59 -1.94
C GLY A 50 3.06 4.24 -1.98
N ASP A 51 2.22 3.77 -1.08
CA ASP A 51 0.85 4.21 -0.95
C ASP A 51 0.54 4.82 0.42
N SER A 52 -0.69 4.66 0.92
CA SER A 52 -1.19 5.19 2.19
C SER A 52 -0.38 4.72 3.38
N LEU A 53 0.20 3.51 3.32
CA LEU A 53 1.04 2.98 4.40
C LEU A 53 2.36 3.73 4.54
N SER A 54 2.77 4.47 3.50
CA SER A 54 4.02 5.24 3.45
C SER A 54 3.79 6.75 3.24
N ASP A 55 2.54 7.20 3.27
CA ASP A 55 2.17 8.60 3.04
C ASP A 55 2.34 9.43 4.33
N VAL A 56 3.37 10.28 4.33
CA VAL A 56 3.72 11.13 5.48
C VAL A 56 2.97 12.47 5.52
N GLY A 57 1.98 12.66 4.64
CA GLY A 57 1.15 13.88 4.67
C GLY A 57 0.94 14.55 3.32
N THR A 58 1.04 13.83 2.20
CA THR A 58 0.83 14.35 0.84
C THR A 58 -0.48 15.14 0.72
N TYR A 59 -1.54 14.65 1.36
CA TYR A 59 -2.87 15.25 1.34
C TYR A 59 -3.12 16.24 2.46
N SER A 60 -2.10 16.79 3.12
CA SER A 60 -2.29 17.84 4.13
C SER A 60 -3.09 19.08 3.65
N PRO A 61 -3.11 19.45 2.35
CA PRO A 61 -4.04 20.45 1.83
C PRO A 61 -5.52 20.02 1.78
N ALA A 62 -5.82 18.72 1.96
CA ALA A 62 -7.18 18.21 1.90
C ALA A 62 -7.98 18.60 3.16
N PRO A 63 -9.27 18.94 3.02
CA PRO A 63 -10.15 19.17 4.17
C PRO A 63 -10.21 17.96 5.11
N ALA A 64 -10.18 18.19 6.43
CA ALA A 64 -10.31 17.14 7.44
C ALA A 64 -11.59 16.28 7.28
N ALA A 65 -12.61 16.80 6.59
CA ALA A 65 -13.85 16.10 6.24
C ALA A 65 -13.65 14.85 5.37
N PHE A 66 -12.48 14.68 4.73
CA PHE A 66 -12.13 13.46 3.99
C PHE A 66 -11.58 12.33 4.88
N GLY A 67 -11.60 12.48 6.21
CA GLY A 67 -11.11 11.47 7.15
C GLY A 67 -9.58 11.35 7.19
N ILE A 68 -8.88 12.26 6.53
CA ILE A 68 -7.42 12.33 6.48
C ILE A 68 -6.98 13.41 7.46
N GLN A 69 -6.63 13.03 8.69
CA GLN A 69 -6.12 13.97 9.69
C GLN A 69 -4.61 14.15 9.47
N ALA A 70 -4.17 15.41 9.38
CA ALA A 70 -2.78 15.79 9.08
C ALA A 70 -2.19 15.16 7.79
N GLY A 71 -3.05 14.76 6.84
CA GLY A 71 -2.60 14.17 5.57
C GLY A 71 -2.21 12.68 5.62
N LYS A 72 -2.32 11.99 6.77
CA LYS A 72 -1.79 10.62 6.97
C LYS A 72 -2.88 9.58 7.20
N PHE A 73 -2.61 8.32 6.81
CA PHE A 73 -3.53 7.18 6.97
C PHE A 73 -3.15 6.31 8.18
N THR A 74 -3.31 6.84 9.40
CA THR A 74 -2.95 6.16 10.66
C THR A 74 -3.96 6.44 11.78
N THR A 75 -3.79 5.81 12.95
CA THR A 75 -4.67 6.02 14.10
C THR A 75 -4.63 7.48 14.56
N ASN A 76 -5.81 8.09 14.43
CA ASN A 76 -6.16 9.51 14.48
C ASN A 76 -5.63 10.30 15.70
N GLY A 77 -4.47 10.92 15.55
CA GLY A 77 -4.04 12.05 16.37
C GLY A 77 -3.15 12.99 15.56
N PRO A 78 -3.12 14.30 15.83
CA PRO A 78 -2.21 15.24 15.16
C PRO A 78 -0.72 14.84 15.27
N SER A 79 -0.38 14.03 16.28
CA SER A 79 0.95 13.48 16.54
C SER A 79 1.14 12.04 16.06
N GLY A 80 0.18 11.48 15.32
CA GLY A 80 0.29 10.13 14.78
C GLY A 80 1.45 10.02 13.81
N THR A 81 2.33 9.05 14.04
CA THR A 81 3.42 8.71 13.13
C THR A 81 3.13 7.40 12.40
N ILE A 82 3.72 7.26 11.22
CA ILE A 82 3.79 5.99 10.49
C ILE A 82 5.19 5.40 10.54
N TRP A 83 5.34 4.18 10.03
CA TRP A 83 6.63 3.46 10.05
C TRP A 83 7.76 4.27 9.37
N VAL A 84 7.45 5.02 8.30
CA VAL A 84 8.42 5.87 7.59
C VAL A 84 9.05 6.90 8.54
N GLU A 85 8.23 7.60 9.31
CA GLU A 85 8.69 8.63 10.25
C GLU A 85 9.48 8.00 11.41
N ASN A 86 9.03 6.85 11.90
CA ASN A 86 9.70 6.14 12.99
C ASN A 86 11.08 5.60 12.57
N VAL A 87 11.21 5.09 11.35
CA VAL A 87 12.49 4.66 10.78
C VAL A 87 13.40 5.86 10.54
N ALA A 88 12.89 6.94 9.91
CA ALA A 88 13.66 8.16 9.68
C ALA A 88 14.21 8.73 11.00
N ALA A 89 13.37 8.85 12.03
CA ALA A 89 13.77 9.31 13.36
C ALA A 89 14.82 8.40 13.99
N SER A 90 14.64 7.08 13.90
CA SER A 90 15.63 6.11 14.37
C SER A 90 16.95 6.22 13.62
N LEU A 91 16.91 6.64 12.35
CA LEU A 91 18.08 6.95 11.51
C LEU A 91 18.72 8.31 11.81
N GLY A 92 18.02 9.22 12.47
CA GLY A 92 18.47 10.61 12.63
C GLY A 92 18.31 11.43 11.35
N LEU A 93 17.37 11.02 10.48
CA LEU A 93 17.09 11.62 9.19
C LEU A 93 15.76 12.37 9.21
N LEU A 94 15.69 13.48 8.48
CA LEU A 94 14.45 14.20 8.24
C LEU A 94 13.76 13.64 6.99
N VAL A 95 12.45 13.46 7.06
CA VAL A 95 11.61 13.03 5.94
C VAL A 95 10.42 13.98 5.80
N THR A 96 10.17 14.45 4.59
CA THR A 96 9.03 15.28 4.20
C THR A 96 8.45 14.78 2.88
N PRO A 97 7.18 15.11 2.57
CA PRO A 97 6.58 14.72 1.30
C PRO A 97 7.37 15.26 0.09
N GLY A 98 7.63 14.40 -0.88
CA GLY A 98 8.20 14.77 -2.18
C GLY A 98 7.24 15.58 -3.05
N GLU A 99 5.95 15.50 -2.75
CA GLU A 99 4.85 16.25 -3.37
C GLU A 99 3.72 16.40 -2.36
N VAL A 100 3.02 17.53 -2.40
CA VAL A 100 1.76 17.72 -1.66
C VAL A 100 0.69 18.23 -2.61
N GLY A 101 -0.56 17.87 -2.36
CA GLY A 101 -1.66 18.37 -3.18
C GLY A 101 -2.93 17.55 -3.03
N PHE A 102 -4.01 18.04 -3.63
CA PHE A 102 -5.33 17.43 -3.62
C PHE A 102 -6.17 18.08 -4.73
N ASN A 103 -7.17 17.36 -5.24
CA ASN A 103 -8.17 17.85 -6.19
C ASN A 103 -7.55 18.39 -7.49
N GLY A 104 -6.63 17.62 -8.07
CA GLY A 104 -5.93 17.97 -9.32
C GLY A 104 -4.90 19.10 -9.18
N GLN A 105 -4.66 19.62 -7.98
CA GLN A 105 -3.64 20.63 -7.71
C GLN A 105 -2.50 20.02 -6.89
N SER A 106 -1.26 20.21 -7.33
CA SER A 106 -0.08 19.74 -6.58
C SER A 106 1.09 20.71 -6.65
N VAL A 107 1.94 20.64 -5.63
CA VAL A 107 3.21 21.35 -5.54
C VAL A 107 4.28 20.33 -5.21
N LYS A 108 5.28 20.22 -6.07
CA LYS A 108 6.44 19.35 -5.84
C LYS A 108 7.41 19.99 -4.85
N CYS A 109 8.06 19.15 -4.06
CA CYS A 109 9.16 19.54 -3.20
C CYS A 109 10.39 19.89 -4.06
N PRO A 110 11.19 20.92 -3.72
CA PRO A 110 11.18 21.68 -2.46
C PRO A 110 10.22 22.88 -2.41
N ALA A 111 9.54 23.24 -3.50
CA ALA A 111 8.66 24.41 -3.52
C ALA A 111 7.54 24.29 -2.47
N ALA A 112 7.04 23.08 -2.24
CA ALA A 112 6.06 22.76 -1.19
C ALA A 112 6.54 23.06 0.24
N LEU A 113 7.85 22.96 0.52
CA LEU A 113 8.41 23.20 1.86
C LEU A 113 8.53 24.67 2.22
N GLN A 114 8.45 25.57 1.23
CA GLN A 114 8.64 27.02 1.41
C GLN A 114 9.91 27.36 2.23
N SER A 115 10.96 26.55 2.09
CA SER A 115 12.21 26.67 2.83
C SER A 115 13.41 26.78 1.89
N THR A 116 14.33 27.68 2.21
CA THR A 116 15.60 27.88 1.50
C THR A 116 16.76 27.10 2.15
N VAL A 117 16.52 26.41 3.27
CA VAL A 117 17.56 25.66 3.99
C VAL A 117 17.88 24.37 3.22
N PRO A 118 19.12 24.18 2.71
CA PRO A 118 19.43 23.03 1.84
C PRO A 118 19.19 21.66 2.50
N ALA A 119 19.46 21.55 3.81
CA ALA A 119 19.23 20.32 4.56
C ALA A 119 17.73 19.95 4.62
N VAL A 120 16.85 20.95 4.71
CA VAL A 120 15.39 20.76 4.69
C VAL A 120 14.92 20.38 3.29
N GLN A 121 15.46 21.01 2.25
CA GLN A 121 15.16 20.65 0.85
C GLN A 121 15.60 19.22 0.50
N ARG A 122 16.67 18.71 1.13
CA ARG A 122 17.09 17.31 0.97
C ARG A 122 16.21 16.29 1.70
N SER A 123 15.25 16.74 2.51
CA SER A 123 14.30 15.85 3.19
C SER A 123 13.11 15.43 2.33
N CYS A 124 12.99 15.94 1.09
CA CYS A 124 11.95 15.62 0.11
C CYS A 124 11.99 14.15 -0.37
N THR A 125 11.92 13.19 0.54
CA THR A 125 12.27 11.79 0.27
C THR A 125 11.12 10.81 0.48
N ALA A 126 9.96 11.26 0.99
CA ALA A 126 8.76 10.42 1.06
C ALA A 126 7.81 10.71 -0.10
N TYR A 127 7.71 9.79 -1.03
CA TYR A 127 6.89 9.92 -2.23
C TYR A 127 5.57 9.13 -2.16
N GLY A 128 5.38 8.33 -1.11
CA GLY A 128 4.16 7.55 -0.94
C GLY A 128 2.92 8.45 -0.89
N GLN A 129 1.89 8.11 -1.66
CA GLN A 129 0.61 8.82 -1.62
C GLN A 129 -0.54 7.83 -1.44
N GLY A 130 -1.44 8.10 -0.50
CA GLY A 130 -2.62 7.27 -0.29
C GLY A 130 -3.42 7.04 -1.57
N GLY A 131 -3.85 5.80 -1.76
CA GLY A 131 -4.58 5.36 -2.95
C GLY A 131 -3.73 5.04 -4.18
N SER A 132 -2.43 5.37 -4.19
CA SER A 132 -1.55 5.09 -5.32
C SER A 132 -1.46 3.60 -5.66
N ARG A 133 -1.53 3.30 -6.95
CA ARG A 133 -1.27 1.97 -7.49
C ARG A 133 0.17 1.87 -8.01
N VAL A 134 0.61 0.68 -8.38
CA VAL A 134 1.99 0.48 -8.87
C VAL A 134 2.24 1.27 -10.17
N THR A 135 1.36 1.13 -11.16
CA THR A 135 1.50 1.79 -12.49
C THR A 135 0.33 2.67 -12.91
N ASP A 136 -0.90 2.34 -12.51
CA ASP A 136 -2.10 3.05 -12.96
C ASP A 136 -2.34 4.36 -12.17
N PRO A 137 -2.46 5.53 -12.83
CA PRO A 137 -2.70 6.80 -12.16
C PRO A 137 -4.08 6.89 -11.49
N ASN A 138 -5.01 6.02 -11.84
CA ASN A 138 -6.37 6.03 -11.30
C ASN A 138 -6.43 5.14 -10.05
N GLY A 139 -5.86 5.66 -8.97
CA GLY A 139 -5.87 5.04 -7.66
C GLY A 139 -7.16 5.24 -6.88
N ILE A 140 -7.19 4.73 -5.65
CA ILE A 140 -8.36 4.88 -4.77
C ILE A 140 -8.52 6.35 -4.36
N GLY A 141 -9.73 6.87 -4.50
CA GLY A 141 -10.06 8.26 -4.15
C GLY A 141 -9.74 9.29 -5.22
N HIS A 142 -9.27 8.85 -6.40
CA HIS A 142 -9.07 9.69 -7.57
C HIS A 142 -10.26 9.56 -8.53
N ASP A 143 -10.84 10.69 -8.95
CA ASP A 143 -11.82 10.71 -10.03
C ASP A 143 -11.10 10.81 -11.39
N PRO A 144 -11.09 9.75 -12.22
CA PRO A 144 -10.38 9.75 -13.49
C PRO A 144 -10.96 10.73 -14.53
N ALA A 145 -12.22 11.17 -14.37
CA ALA A 145 -12.87 12.06 -15.31
C ALA A 145 -12.56 13.53 -15.04
N THR A 146 -12.43 13.90 -13.77
CA THR A 146 -12.29 15.30 -13.34
C THR A 146 -10.93 15.61 -12.70
N GLY A 147 -10.17 14.58 -12.31
CA GLY A 147 -8.97 14.72 -11.49
C GLY A 147 -9.27 15.11 -10.03
N ALA A 148 -10.54 15.11 -9.63
CA ALA A 148 -10.94 15.44 -8.27
C ALA A 148 -10.48 14.38 -7.27
N GLY A 149 -10.27 14.80 -6.02
CA GLY A 149 -9.86 13.93 -4.92
C GLY A 149 -8.35 13.71 -4.81
N ALA A 150 -7.94 12.48 -4.48
CA ALA A 150 -6.54 12.11 -4.27
C ALA A 150 -5.72 12.25 -5.55
N LEU A 151 -4.43 12.58 -5.41
CA LEU A 151 -3.50 12.70 -6.55
C LEU A 151 -3.13 11.33 -7.14
N THR A 152 -2.95 10.33 -6.27
CA THR A 152 -2.66 8.93 -6.61
C THR A 152 -1.53 8.73 -7.62
N VAL A 153 -0.44 9.50 -7.49
CA VAL A 153 0.74 9.38 -8.36
C VAL A 153 1.27 7.94 -8.28
N PRO A 154 1.33 7.18 -9.39
CA PRO A 154 1.75 5.78 -9.36
C PRO A 154 3.18 5.61 -8.87
N VAL A 155 3.50 4.46 -8.27
CA VAL A 155 4.84 4.18 -7.72
C VAL A 155 5.93 4.31 -8.79
N VAL A 156 5.69 3.85 -10.02
CA VAL A 156 6.64 4.05 -11.13
C VAL A 156 6.91 5.54 -11.40
N THR A 157 5.88 6.38 -11.30
CA THR A 157 5.99 7.83 -11.47
C THR A 157 6.59 8.50 -10.24
N GLN A 158 6.35 8.00 -9.03
CA GLN A 158 7.01 8.46 -7.81
C GLN A 158 8.54 8.28 -7.91
N ILE A 159 8.99 7.11 -8.38
CA ILE A 159 10.40 6.82 -8.63
C ILE A 159 10.96 7.76 -9.71
N ALA A 160 10.23 7.94 -10.82
CA ALA A 160 10.63 8.88 -11.87
C ALA A 160 10.73 10.33 -11.35
N ASN A 161 9.80 10.75 -10.48
CA ASN A 161 9.82 12.06 -9.83
C ASN A 161 11.04 12.24 -8.92
N HIS A 162 11.46 11.19 -8.22
CA HIS A 162 12.69 11.23 -7.42
C HIS A 162 13.93 11.41 -8.29
N LEU A 163 14.06 10.60 -9.34
CA LEU A 163 15.17 10.70 -10.28
C LEU A 163 15.17 12.05 -11.01
N ALA A 164 14.02 12.63 -11.30
CA ALA A 164 13.93 13.95 -11.92
C ALA A 164 14.22 15.11 -10.95
N ASN A 165 14.27 14.87 -9.63
CA ASN A 165 14.45 15.94 -8.66
C ASN A 165 15.95 16.35 -8.58
N PRO A 166 16.27 17.61 -8.93
CA PRO A 166 17.66 18.08 -8.99
C PRO A 166 18.36 18.08 -7.63
N ALA A 167 17.63 18.08 -6.51
CA ALA A 167 18.21 17.97 -5.17
C ALA A 167 18.95 16.64 -4.94
N PHE A 168 18.58 15.60 -5.71
CA PHE A 168 19.14 14.24 -5.63
C PHE A 168 20.00 13.86 -6.85
N GLY A 169 20.13 14.75 -7.84
CA GLY A 169 21.14 14.64 -8.89
C GLY A 169 20.93 13.49 -9.88
N GLY A 170 19.68 13.06 -10.13
CA GLY A 170 19.41 12.10 -11.20
C GLY A 170 19.60 10.63 -10.85
N ARG A 171 19.95 10.31 -9.59
CA ARG A 171 20.36 8.96 -9.20
C ARG A 171 20.00 8.65 -7.75
N PHE A 172 19.98 7.37 -7.44
CA PHE A 172 20.13 6.89 -6.07
C PHE A 172 21.62 6.84 -5.71
N ALA A 173 21.99 7.40 -4.55
CA ALA A 173 23.34 7.32 -4.02
C ALA A 173 23.57 5.96 -3.34
N ASP A 174 24.85 5.59 -3.24
CA ASP A 174 25.34 4.44 -2.45
C ASP A 174 25.06 4.57 -0.95
N THR A 175 24.83 5.80 -0.47
CA THR A 175 24.47 6.12 0.92
C THR A 175 22.96 6.21 1.16
N ASP A 176 22.12 5.93 0.16
CA ASP A 176 20.67 6.02 0.31
C ASP A 176 20.08 4.70 0.82
N LEU A 177 19.17 4.80 1.80
CA LEU A 177 18.26 3.71 2.12
C LEU A 177 16.97 3.92 1.33
N ILE A 178 16.64 2.98 0.45
CA ILE A 178 15.43 3.03 -0.38
C ILE A 178 14.45 1.98 0.13
N ALA A 179 13.20 2.37 0.35
CA ALA A 179 12.13 1.44 0.65
C ALA A 179 10.94 1.65 -0.27
N VAL A 180 10.35 0.54 -0.71
CA VAL A 180 9.16 0.52 -1.55
C VAL A 180 8.13 -0.36 -0.85
N PHE A 181 6.96 0.20 -0.54
CA PHE A 181 5.84 -0.58 -0.02
C PHE A 181 4.54 -0.18 -0.73
N ALA A 182 4.09 -1.04 -1.63
CA ALA A 182 2.95 -0.79 -2.51
C ALA A 182 2.27 -2.09 -2.97
N GLY A 183 1.18 -1.93 -3.74
CA GLY A 183 0.43 -3.01 -4.38
C GLY A 183 -0.90 -3.32 -3.68
N ASN A 184 -1.10 -2.80 -2.46
CA ASN A 184 -2.35 -2.97 -1.72
C ASN A 184 -3.54 -2.38 -2.48
N ASN A 185 -3.38 -1.19 -3.07
CA ASN A 185 -4.45 -0.55 -3.83
C ASN A 185 -4.79 -1.30 -5.13
N ASP A 186 -3.82 -1.95 -5.77
CA ASP A 186 -4.09 -2.84 -6.92
C ASP A 186 -4.98 -4.01 -6.51
N VAL A 187 -4.71 -4.61 -5.34
CA VAL A 187 -5.58 -5.67 -4.79
C VAL A 187 -6.97 -5.13 -4.45
N PHE A 188 -7.06 -3.99 -3.76
CA PHE A 188 -8.33 -3.41 -3.34
C PHE A 188 -9.20 -2.99 -4.52
N THR A 189 -8.61 -2.38 -5.56
CA THR A 189 -9.33 -2.04 -6.80
C THR A 189 -9.93 -3.29 -7.45
N GLN A 190 -9.16 -4.36 -7.57
CA GLN A 190 -9.65 -5.60 -8.19
C GLN A 190 -10.69 -6.32 -7.32
N PHE A 191 -10.56 -6.26 -6.00
CA PHE A 191 -11.58 -6.76 -5.08
C PHE A 191 -12.88 -5.97 -5.18
N GLY A 192 -12.81 -4.63 -5.32
CA GLY A 192 -13.97 -3.79 -5.57
C GLY A 192 -14.69 -4.16 -6.86
N ILE A 193 -13.95 -4.30 -7.97
CA ILE A 193 -14.49 -4.73 -9.27
C ILE A 193 -15.18 -6.09 -9.15
N PHE A 194 -14.52 -7.06 -8.51
CA PHE A 194 -15.10 -8.38 -8.28
C PHE A 194 -16.38 -8.30 -7.45
N ALA A 195 -16.38 -7.56 -6.33
CA ALA A 195 -17.53 -7.42 -5.45
C ALA A 195 -18.73 -6.80 -6.19
N THR A 196 -18.52 -5.78 -7.02
CA THR A 196 -19.58 -5.18 -7.85
C THR A 196 -20.14 -6.19 -8.85
N LYS A 197 -19.29 -6.93 -9.57
CA LYS A 197 -19.73 -7.97 -10.52
C LYS A 197 -20.50 -9.08 -9.80
N ALA A 198 -19.99 -9.56 -8.68
CA ALA A 198 -20.62 -10.61 -7.88
C ALA A 198 -22.03 -10.18 -7.41
N ALA A 199 -22.18 -8.94 -6.94
CA ALA A 199 -23.49 -8.41 -6.55
C ALA A 199 -24.47 -8.34 -7.73
N GLN A 200 -24.00 -7.93 -8.91
CA GLN A 200 -24.83 -7.90 -10.12
C GLN A 200 -25.27 -9.31 -10.55
N ILE A 201 -24.36 -10.27 -10.55
CA ILE A 201 -24.64 -11.68 -10.87
C ILE A 201 -25.68 -12.24 -9.89
N GLN A 202 -25.52 -11.97 -8.60
CA GLN A 202 -26.46 -12.41 -7.58
C GLN A 202 -27.85 -11.79 -7.77
N ALA A 203 -27.92 -10.50 -8.10
CA ALA A 203 -29.17 -9.83 -8.41
C ALA A 203 -29.88 -10.44 -9.64
N GLN A 204 -29.12 -10.78 -10.69
CA GLN A 204 -29.65 -11.44 -11.89
C GLN A 204 -30.21 -12.84 -11.58
N ALA A 205 -29.51 -13.62 -10.75
CA ALA A 205 -29.96 -14.94 -10.33
C ALA A 205 -31.25 -14.86 -9.50
N LEU A 206 -31.34 -13.91 -8.56
CA LEU A 206 -32.54 -13.68 -7.75
C LEU A 206 -33.74 -13.21 -8.59
N ALA A 207 -33.49 -12.47 -9.67
CA ALA A 207 -34.51 -12.05 -10.63
C ALA A 207 -34.92 -13.16 -11.61
N GLY A 208 -34.31 -14.35 -11.55
CA GLY A 208 -34.58 -15.45 -12.48
C GLY A 208 -34.08 -15.21 -13.90
N LEU A 209 -33.22 -14.22 -14.11
CA LEU A 209 -32.66 -13.88 -15.43
C LEU A 209 -31.56 -14.86 -15.86
N ILE A 210 -30.92 -15.51 -14.90
CA ILE A 210 -29.91 -16.55 -15.11
C ILE A 210 -30.17 -17.73 -14.18
N THR A 211 -29.77 -18.92 -14.61
CA THR A 211 -29.78 -20.14 -13.78
C THR A 211 -28.69 -20.11 -12.72
N ALA A 212 -28.79 -20.99 -11.71
CA ALA A 212 -27.77 -21.15 -10.69
C ALA A 212 -26.39 -21.51 -11.28
N ASP A 213 -26.35 -22.41 -12.26
CA ASP A 213 -25.11 -22.83 -12.92
C ASP A 213 -24.47 -21.68 -13.71
N GLN A 214 -25.28 -20.89 -14.41
CA GLN A 214 -24.81 -19.68 -15.10
C GLN A 214 -24.24 -18.65 -14.11
N ALA A 215 -24.86 -18.48 -12.94
CA ALA A 215 -24.37 -17.59 -11.89
C ALA A 215 -23.01 -18.06 -11.34
N SER A 216 -22.86 -19.36 -11.06
CA SER A 216 -21.59 -19.93 -10.61
C SER A 216 -20.46 -19.76 -11.65
N ALA A 217 -20.75 -20.02 -12.92
CA ALA A 217 -19.78 -19.81 -13.99
C ALA A 217 -19.39 -18.33 -14.12
N ALA A 218 -20.35 -17.41 -14.07
CA ALA A 218 -20.09 -15.97 -14.13
C ALA A 218 -19.26 -15.46 -12.94
N LEU A 219 -19.51 -15.98 -11.73
CA LEU A 219 -18.71 -15.65 -10.55
C LEU A 219 -17.25 -16.10 -10.71
N PHE A 220 -17.04 -17.31 -11.22
CA PHE A 220 -15.68 -17.82 -11.48
C PHE A 220 -14.96 -16.97 -12.54
N GLN A 221 -15.65 -16.55 -13.60
CA GLN A 221 -15.08 -15.64 -14.60
C GLN A 221 -14.75 -14.28 -13.99
N ALA A 222 -15.66 -13.66 -13.23
CA ALA A 222 -15.42 -12.39 -12.57
C ALA A 222 -14.22 -12.46 -11.60
N GLN A 223 -14.07 -13.57 -10.86
CA GLN A 223 -12.91 -13.80 -10.00
C GLN A 223 -11.62 -13.91 -10.83
N THR A 224 -11.65 -14.66 -11.93
CA THR A 224 -10.49 -14.85 -12.82
C THR A 224 -10.04 -13.54 -13.45
N GLU A 225 -10.99 -12.73 -13.92
CA GLU A 225 -10.73 -11.39 -14.48
C GLU A 225 -10.09 -10.46 -13.43
N ALA A 226 -10.63 -10.43 -12.21
CA ALA A 226 -10.05 -9.62 -11.13
C ALA A 226 -8.62 -10.08 -10.76
N GLN A 227 -8.38 -11.39 -10.73
CA GLN A 227 -7.04 -11.93 -10.50
C GLN A 227 -6.06 -11.57 -11.64
N ALA A 228 -6.53 -11.61 -12.89
CA ALA A 228 -5.73 -11.20 -14.05
C ALA A 228 -5.42 -9.70 -14.02
N GLY A 229 -6.40 -8.86 -13.65
CA GLY A 229 -6.23 -7.42 -13.49
C GLY A 229 -5.14 -7.05 -12.48
N ARG A 230 -4.99 -7.83 -11.39
CA ARG A 230 -3.90 -7.60 -10.40
C ARG A 230 -2.49 -7.79 -10.99
N LYS A 231 -2.34 -8.55 -12.07
CA LYS A 231 -1.04 -8.83 -12.71
C LYS A 231 -0.64 -7.80 -13.76
N GLN A 232 -1.54 -6.87 -14.08
CA GLN A 232 -1.29 -5.78 -15.03
C GLN A 232 -0.80 -4.50 -14.32
N ALA A 233 -0.66 -4.56 -13.00
CA ALA A 233 -0.18 -3.49 -12.12
C ALA A 233 1.34 -3.32 -12.19
#